data_AF-A0A839TJU7-F1
#
_entry.id   AF-A0A839TJU7-F1
#
_cell.length_a   1.000
_cell.length_b   1.000
_cell.length_c   1.000
_cell.angle_alpha   90.00
_cell.angle_beta   90.00
_cell.angle_gamma   90.00
#
_symmetry.space_group_name_H-M   'P 1'
#
loop_
_entity.id
_entity.type
_entity.pdbx_description
1 polymer ?
#
loop_
_entity_poly.entity_id
_entity_poly.type
_entity_poly.pdbx_seq_one_letter_code
_entity_poly.pdbx_strand_id
1 'polypeptide(L)'
;MVHSKGLKLLIGAVVIVSVGVGGAVAYQKVYAKSATTQSSISSQTYSLNESGQTYGSAEKTTPYEMLPDLIHRGSVDGVAGYVLKSDYLKGVSDVPLYDVDGKTILGSFHISANVVNFPRNENGQTYGSAADAASSDTEPELISAFGVDGTKGYVMKKDLDGEQPKSPKEALASMERNKEGRDIPLYDVDGKTVIGVFHVGGK
;
A
#
# COMPACT_ATOMS: atom_id res chain seq x y z
N MET A 1 -46.80 -80.32 -11.90
CA MET A 1 -47.35 -79.48 -12.99
C MET A 1 -46.96 -78.03 -12.69
N VAL A 2 -45.80 -77.60 -13.19
CA VAL A 2 -45.62 -76.52 -14.19
C VAL A 2 -45.91 -75.11 -13.65
N HIS A 3 -44.81 -74.39 -13.39
CA HIS A 3 -44.52 -72.96 -13.59
C HIS A 3 -45.52 -71.88 -13.13
N SER A 4 -45.03 -70.87 -12.39
CA SER A 4 -44.42 -69.67 -13.00
C SER A 4 -44.16 -68.56 -11.96
N LYS A 5 -42.92 -68.04 -11.97
CA LYS A 5 -42.46 -66.62 -11.87
C LYS A 5 -43.33 -65.69 -10.99
N GLY A 6 -42.91 -65.10 -9.88
CA GLY A 6 -41.61 -64.54 -9.50
C GLY A 6 -41.61 -63.02 -9.68
N LEU A 7 -41.79 -62.22 -8.62
CA LEU A 7 -41.17 -60.90 -8.45
C LEU A 7 -41.21 -60.44 -6.98
N LYS A 8 -40.12 -59.80 -6.56
CA LYS A 8 -39.59 -59.72 -5.20
C LYS A 8 -40.26 -58.63 -4.34
N LEU A 9 -40.63 -59.02 -3.12
CA LEU A 9 -40.96 -58.16 -1.99
C LEU A 9 -39.64 -57.83 -1.26
N LEU A 10 -39.22 -56.57 -1.20
CA LEU A 10 -38.10 -56.13 -0.36
C LEU A 10 -38.63 -55.20 0.73
N ILE A 11 -39.03 -55.83 1.83
CA ILE A 11 -39.14 -55.23 3.16
C ILE A 11 -37.79 -55.47 3.84
N GLY A 12 -37.20 -54.48 4.51
CA GLY A 12 -36.02 -54.77 5.33
C GLY A 12 -35.34 -53.54 5.89
N ALA A 13 -35.86 -53.06 7.01
CA ALA A 13 -35.24 -52.06 7.85
C ALA A 13 -33.95 -52.57 8.54
N VAL A 14 -32.90 -51.74 8.49
CA VAL A 14 -32.00 -51.27 9.57
C VAL A 14 -31.53 -52.25 10.65
N VAL A 15 -30.20 -52.41 10.77
CA VAL A 15 -29.35 -52.48 12.00
C VAL A 15 -27.89 -52.20 11.56
N ILE A 16 -27.35 -50.96 11.58
CA ILE A 16 -26.58 -50.23 12.62
C ILE A 16 -25.67 -51.07 13.52
N VAL A 17 -24.39 -50.68 13.60
CA VAL A 17 -23.44 -50.65 14.77
C VAL A 17 -22.03 -50.52 14.15
N SER A 18 -21.10 -49.63 14.49
CA SER A 18 -20.88 -48.48 15.43
C SER A 18 -19.52 -47.85 14.99
N VAL A 19 -19.00 -46.67 15.38
CA VAL A 19 -18.64 -46.14 16.71
C VAL A 19 -18.21 -44.65 16.58
N GLY A 20 -18.52 -43.81 17.59
CA GLY A 20 -17.72 -42.63 18.04
C GLY A 20 -18.02 -41.27 17.39
N VAL A 21 -18.86 -40.36 17.92
CA VAL A 21 -18.75 -39.42 19.09
C VAL A 21 -17.91 -38.15 18.84
N GLY A 22 -18.60 -36.99 18.90
CA GLY A 22 -18.09 -35.61 19.09
C GLY A 22 -18.07 -34.78 17.80
N GLY A 23 -18.69 -33.60 17.65
CA GLY A 23 -19.31 -32.63 18.54
C GLY A 23 -18.96 -31.22 18.06
N ALA A 24 -19.95 -30.31 18.03
CA ALA A 24 -19.89 -28.85 17.86
C ALA A 24 -20.05 -28.21 16.45
N VAL A 25 -20.98 -27.26 16.43
CA VAL A 25 -21.57 -26.40 15.38
C VAL A 25 -20.74 -25.15 15.08
N ALA A 26 -20.81 -24.61 13.84
CA ALA A 26 -20.80 -23.15 13.59
C ALA A 26 -20.90 -22.73 12.10
N TYR A 27 -21.94 -21.93 11.82
CA TYR A 27 -22.02 -20.77 10.92
C TYR A 27 -21.49 -20.86 9.47
N GLN A 28 -22.41 -20.95 8.50
CA GLN A 28 -22.16 -20.36 7.18
C GLN A 28 -22.76 -18.94 7.13
N LYS A 29 -21.87 -17.94 7.13
CA LYS A 29 -22.22 -16.57 6.73
C LYS A 29 -22.08 -16.46 5.21
N VAL A 30 -23.18 -16.07 4.58
CA VAL A 30 -23.22 -15.58 3.20
C VAL A 30 -22.29 -14.37 3.09
N TYR A 31 -21.28 -14.46 2.22
CA TYR A 31 -20.55 -13.29 1.74
C TYR A 31 -20.78 -13.13 0.23
N ALA A 32 -21.04 -11.89 -0.14
CA ALA A 32 -21.62 -11.44 -1.38
C ALA A 32 -20.78 -11.76 -2.62
N LYS A 33 -21.48 -11.93 -3.75
CA LYS A 33 -20.93 -11.71 -5.09
C LYS A 33 -20.42 -10.27 -5.15
N SER A 34 -19.10 -10.09 -5.25
CA SER A 34 -18.51 -8.85 -5.74
C SER A 34 -18.00 -9.08 -7.15
N ALA A 35 -18.50 -8.24 -8.04
CA ALA A 35 -18.25 -8.25 -9.47
C ALA A 35 -16.78 -8.00 -9.80
N THR A 36 -16.37 -8.62 -10.90
CA THR A 36 -15.15 -8.42 -11.67
C THR A 36 -14.90 -6.93 -11.94
N THR A 37 -13.84 -6.40 -11.32
CA THR A 37 -13.02 -5.34 -11.92
C THR A 37 -11.59 -5.84 -11.89
N GLN A 38 -11.19 -6.38 -13.04
CA GLN A 38 -9.87 -6.91 -13.31
C GLN A 38 -8.90 -5.74 -13.52
N SER A 39 -8.27 -5.28 -12.44
CA SER A 39 -7.03 -4.50 -12.55
C SER A 39 -5.87 -5.48 -12.60
N SER A 40 -5.28 -5.59 -13.78
CA SER A 40 -4.01 -6.26 -14.04
C SER A 40 -2.89 -5.55 -13.27
N ILE A 41 -2.58 -6.02 -12.06
CA ILE A 41 -1.35 -5.68 -11.35
C ILE A 41 -0.57 -6.98 -11.21
N SER A 42 0.62 -7.01 -11.81
CA SER A 42 1.58 -8.12 -11.82
C SER A 42 1.70 -8.77 -10.43
N SER A 43 1.41 -10.06 -10.32
CA SER A 43 1.51 -10.82 -9.08
C SER A 43 2.98 -11.10 -8.74
N GLN A 44 3.68 -10.12 -8.17
CA GLN A 44 4.96 -10.40 -7.51
C GLN A 44 4.63 -11.18 -6.22
N THR A 45 4.79 -12.51 -6.26
CA THR A 45 4.53 -13.37 -5.10
C THR A 45 5.77 -13.43 -4.22
N TYR A 46 5.76 -12.70 -3.10
CA TYR A 46 6.80 -12.82 -2.08
C TYR A 46 6.65 -14.12 -1.29
N SER A 47 7.78 -14.62 -0.79
CA SER A 47 7.77 -15.75 0.14
C SER A 47 7.31 -15.30 1.53
N LEU A 48 6.79 -16.23 2.32
CA LEU A 48 6.40 -15.99 3.72
C LEU A 48 7.43 -16.61 4.67
N ASN A 49 7.78 -15.88 5.73
CA ASN A 49 8.56 -16.43 6.84
C ASN A 49 7.66 -17.16 7.85
N GLU A 50 8.25 -17.75 8.89
CA GLU A 50 7.52 -18.47 9.95
C GLU A 50 6.56 -17.57 10.74
N SER A 51 6.83 -16.26 10.78
CA SER A 51 5.95 -15.26 11.40
C SER A 51 4.82 -14.80 10.47
N GLY A 52 4.74 -15.34 9.24
CA GLY A 52 3.73 -14.96 8.24
C GLY A 52 3.99 -13.63 7.54
N GLN A 53 5.20 -13.08 7.64
CA GLN A 53 5.60 -11.85 6.96
C GLN A 53 6.09 -12.14 5.54
N THR A 54 5.75 -11.28 4.60
CA THR A 54 6.28 -11.32 3.24
C THR A 54 7.74 -10.87 3.22
N TYR A 55 8.63 -11.60 2.53
CA TYR A 55 10.03 -11.23 2.40
C TYR A 55 10.56 -11.39 0.98
N GLY A 56 11.52 -10.55 0.62
CA GLY A 56 12.23 -10.66 -0.66
C GLY A 56 12.92 -9.37 -1.10
N SER A 57 13.48 -9.40 -2.30
CA SER A 57 14.00 -8.20 -2.96
C SER A 57 12.85 -7.45 -3.64
N ALA A 58 12.84 -6.13 -3.50
CA ALA A 58 11.98 -5.25 -4.27
C ALA A 58 12.82 -4.46 -5.27
N GLU A 59 12.32 -4.34 -6.50
CA GLU A 59 12.93 -3.46 -7.51
C GLU A 59 12.66 -1.99 -7.18
N LYS A 60 13.47 -1.09 -7.74
CA LYS A 60 13.36 0.37 -7.51
C LYS A 60 11.99 0.93 -7.94
N THR A 61 11.32 0.28 -8.88
CA THR A 61 10.03 0.69 -9.46
C THR A 61 8.83 0.00 -8.81
N THR A 62 9.06 -0.86 -7.82
CA THR A 62 7.96 -1.59 -7.17
C THR A 62 7.08 -0.60 -6.41
N PRO A 63 5.75 -0.53 -6.68
CA PRO A 63 4.86 0.34 -5.93
C PRO A 63 4.94 0.06 -4.44
N TYR A 64 4.80 1.11 -3.61
CA TYR A 64 4.88 1.00 -2.15
C TYR A 64 3.96 -0.09 -1.57
N GLU A 65 2.72 -0.16 -2.06
CA GLU A 65 1.72 -1.14 -1.64
C GLU A 65 2.15 -2.59 -1.92
N MET A 66 3.02 -2.78 -2.91
CA MET A 66 3.54 -4.06 -3.34
C MET A 66 4.92 -4.38 -2.75
N LEU A 67 5.45 -3.60 -1.80
CA LEU A 67 6.67 -3.96 -1.09
C LEU A 67 6.40 -5.05 -0.05
N PRO A 68 7.33 -6.02 0.13
CA PRO A 68 7.22 -7.02 1.18
C PRO A 68 7.44 -6.38 2.55
N ASP A 69 7.01 -7.07 3.60
CA ASP A 69 7.22 -6.66 5.00
C ASP A 69 8.70 -6.63 5.37
N LEU A 70 9.50 -7.53 4.79
CA LEU A 70 10.95 -7.65 4.95
C LEU A 70 11.65 -7.49 3.60
N ILE A 71 12.39 -6.40 3.43
CA ILE A 71 13.01 -6.04 2.15
C ILE A 71 14.50 -6.34 2.20
N HIS A 72 14.97 -7.21 1.31
CA HIS A 72 16.37 -7.62 1.25
C HIS A 72 17.31 -6.44 0.92
N ARG A 73 18.38 -6.27 1.71
CA ARG A 73 19.33 -5.15 1.57
C ARG A 73 20.81 -5.54 1.56
N GLY A 74 21.12 -6.81 1.76
CA GLY A 74 22.49 -7.29 1.71
C GLY A 74 22.66 -8.56 2.52
N SER A 75 23.87 -8.83 2.98
CA SER A 75 24.15 -9.98 3.81
C SER A 75 25.21 -9.64 4.86
N VAL A 76 25.11 -10.27 6.03
CA VAL A 76 26.09 -10.19 7.11
C VAL A 76 26.60 -11.60 7.35
N ASP A 77 27.90 -11.81 7.22
CA ASP A 77 28.55 -13.12 7.38
C ASP A 77 27.90 -14.24 6.55
N GLY A 78 27.42 -13.90 5.35
CA GLY A 78 26.76 -14.83 4.43
C GLY A 78 25.27 -15.07 4.72
N VAL A 79 24.72 -14.48 5.78
CA VAL A 79 23.28 -14.52 6.11
C VAL A 79 22.57 -13.36 5.43
N ALA A 80 21.50 -13.64 4.70
CA ALA A 80 20.69 -12.62 4.03
C ALA A 80 20.06 -11.67 5.05
N GLY A 81 20.22 -10.37 4.84
CA GLY A 81 19.72 -9.33 5.71
C GLY A 81 18.57 -8.54 5.11
N TYR A 82 17.58 -8.24 5.94
CA TYR A 82 16.32 -7.60 5.57
C TYR A 82 16.05 -6.37 6.42
N VAL A 83 15.46 -5.34 5.82
CA VAL A 83 14.95 -4.17 6.53
C VAL A 83 13.43 -4.24 6.57
N LEU A 84 12.82 -3.90 7.71
CA LEU A 84 11.38 -3.82 7.83
C LEU A 84 10.82 -2.74 6.88
N LYS A 85 9.71 -3.03 6.21
CA LYS A 85 9.00 -2.07 5.35
C LYS A 85 8.75 -0.75 6.07
N SER A 86 8.29 -0.79 7.31
CA SER A 86 8.05 0.42 8.11
C SER A 86 9.31 1.26 8.31
N ASP A 87 10.46 0.64 8.54
CA ASP A 87 11.72 1.36 8.75
C ASP A 87 12.32 1.84 7.43
N TYR A 88 12.15 1.06 6.36
CA TYR A 88 12.52 1.44 5.02
C TYR A 88 11.87 2.77 4.60
N LEU A 89 10.62 3.02 5.02
CA LEU A 89 9.88 4.24 4.65
C LEU A 89 10.18 5.45 5.52
N LYS A 90 10.80 5.28 6.69
CA LYS A 90 11.11 6.41 7.59
C LYS A 90 12.17 7.36 7.03
N GLY A 91 12.78 7.02 5.91
CA GLY A 91 13.78 7.85 5.23
C GLY A 91 15.20 7.65 5.76
N VAL A 92 16.03 8.67 5.57
CA VAL A 92 17.47 8.60 5.87
C VAL A 92 17.70 8.25 7.33
N SER A 93 18.15 7.03 7.57
CA SER A 93 18.35 6.52 8.93
C SER A 93 19.22 5.27 8.94
N ASP A 94 19.93 5.08 10.03
CA ASP A 94 20.52 3.79 10.37
C ASP A 94 19.42 2.91 10.95
N VAL A 95 19.08 1.85 10.22
CA VAL A 95 18.04 0.90 10.62
C VAL A 95 18.64 -0.47 10.91
N PRO A 96 18.01 -1.28 11.77
CA PRO A 96 18.47 -2.65 11.98
C PRO A 96 18.32 -3.47 10.70
N LEU A 97 19.31 -4.32 10.44
CA LEU A 97 19.25 -5.36 9.44
C LEU A 97 18.88 -6.66 10.13
N TYR A 98 17.70 -7.18 9.82
CA TYR A 98 17.13 -8.38 10.44
C TYR A 98 17.47 -9.63 9.62
N ASP A 99 17.44 -10.79 10.29
CA ASP A 99 17.29 -12.08 9.63
C ASP A 99 15.87 -12.20 9.02
N VAL A 100 15.64 -13.25 8.23
CA VAL A 100 14.36 -13.57 7.59
C VAL A 100 13.23 -13.78 8.60
N ASP A 101 13.54 -14.04 9.87
CA ASP A 101 12.56 -14.15 10.96
C ASP A 101 11.91 -12.79 11.35
N GLY A 102 12.49 -11.68 10.90
CA GLY A 102 12.05 -10.32 11.19
C GLY A 102 12.26 -9.85 12.63
N LYS A 103 13.07 -10.57 13.43
CA LYS A 103 13.29 -10.33 14.86
C LYS A 103 14.76 -10.28 15.22
N THR A 104 15.57 -11.19 14.68
CA THR A 104 17.00 -11.30 14.97
C THR A 104 17.75 -10.19 14.24
N ILE A 105 18.49 -9.35 14.97
CA ILE A 105 19.28 -8.27 14.37
C ILE A 105 20.67 -8.82 14.02
N LEU A 106 20.98 -8.80 12.73
CA LEU A 106 22.27 -9.20 12.17
C LEU A 106 23.26 -8.04 12.10
N GLY A 107 22.76 -6.80 11.99
CA GLY A 107 23.59 -5.61 11.90
C GLY A 107 22.76 -4.35 11.70
N SER A 108 23.33 -3.36 11.02
CA SER A 108 22.63 -2.14 10.61
C SER A 108 22.79 -1.88 9.12
N PHE A 109 21.81 -1.20 8.55
CA PHE A 109 21.82 -0.72 7.18
C PHE A 109 21.57 0.78 7.16
N HIS A 110 22.41 1.52 6.45
CA HIS A 110 22.24 2.95 6.29
C HIS A 110 21.29 3.22 5.11
N ILE A 111 20.06 3.62 5.42
CA ILE A 111 19.12 4.12 4.42
C ILE A 111 19.60 5.51 4.02
N SER A 112 19.97 5.68 2.74
CA SER A 112 20.19 7.01 2.16
C SER A 112 18.90 7.52 1.51
N ALA A 113 18.81 8.83 1.26
CA ALA A 113 17.59 9.54 0.84
C ALA A 113 16.95 9.05 -0.47
N ASN A 114 17.58 8.09 -1.15
CA ASN A 114 17.13 7.50 -2.41
C ASN A 114 16.06 6.41 -2.24
N VAL A 115 15.54 6.19 -1.03
CA VAL A 115 14.72 5.02 -0.72
C VAL A 115 13.21 5.24 -0.92
N VAL A 116 12.68 6.44 -0.65
CA VAL A 116 11.30 6.78 -1.04
C VAL A 116 11.32 7.26 -2.48
N ASN A 117 11.31 6.31 -3.41
CA ASN A 117 11.38 6.62 -4.83
C ASN A 117 9.95 6.70 -5.38
N PHE A 118 9.35 7.89 -5.29
CA PHE A 118 8.03 8.16 -5.87
C PHE A 118 7.99 7.77 -7.36
N PRO A 119 6.87 7.21 -7.85
CA PRO A 119 6.70 6.98 -9.27
C PRO A 119 6.82 8.29 -10.05
N ARG A 120 7.27 8.20 -11.30
CA ARG A 120 7.41 9.36 -12.19
C ARG A 120 6.40 9.28 -13.33
N ASN A 121 5.80 10.42 -13.67
CA ASN A 121 4.94 10.53 -14.84
C ASN A 121 5.77 10.60 -16.14
N GLU A 122 5.10 10.71 -17.30
CA GLU A 122 5.77 10.81 -18.61
C GLU A 122 6.70 12.03 -18.76
N ASN A 123 6.48 13.06 -17.94
CA ASN A 123 7.32 14.27 -17.89
C ASN A 123 8.49 14.13 -16.90
N GLY A 124 8.63 12.96 -16.26
CA GLY A 124 9.67 12.68 -15.27
C GLY A 124 9.37 13.24 -13.88
N GLN A 125 8.19 13.82 -13.64
CA GLN A 125 7.84 14.41 -12.34
C GLN A 125 7.45 13.33 -11.34
N THR A 126 7.93 13.43 -10.10
CA THR A 126 7.52 12.52 -9.03
C THR A 126 6.10 12.81 -8.56
N TYR A 127 5.29 11.78 -8.30
CA TYR A 127 3.92 11.93 -7.80
C TYR A 127 3.61 10.97 -6.64
N GLY A 128 2.81 11.42 -5.67
CA GLY A 128 2.44 10.61 -4.49
C GLY A 128 1.89 11.43 -3.33
N SER A 129 1.72 10.79 -2.17
CA SER A 129 1.32 11.49 -0.94
C SER A 129 2.53 12.12 -0.27
N ALA A 130 2.40 13.36 0.18
CA ALA A 130 3.42 14.00 1.03
C ALA A 130 3.62 13.24 2.36
N ALA A 131 2.59 12.52 2.84
CA ALA A 131 2.70 11.70 4.05
C ALA A 131 3.65 10.50 3.91
N ASP A 132 3.96 10.10 2.67
CA ASP A 132 4.93 9.03 2.39
C ASP A 132 6.37 9.56 2.31
N ALA A 133 6.56 10.89 2.30
CA ALA A 133 7.87 11.51 2.26
C ALA A 133 8.52 11.52 3.66
N ALA A 134 9.84 11.35 3.69
CA ALA A 134 10.62 11.37 4.93
C ALA A 134 10.74 12.78 5.54
N SER A 135 10.70 13.80 4.69
CA SER A 135 10.75 15.21 5.03
C SER A 135 10.15 16.05 3.91
N SER A 136 9.83 17.31 4.20
CA SER A 136 9.30 18.26 3.21
C SER A 136 10.21 18.41 1.98
N ASP A 137 11.53 18.25 2.14
CA ASP A 137 12.48 18.32 1.02
C ASP A 137 12.40 17.11 0.07
N THR A 138 11.88 15.98 0.56
CA THR A 138 11.76 14.73 -0.19
C THR A 138 10.36 14.47 -0.75
N GLU A 139 9.42 15.38 -0.54
CA GLU A 139 8.06 15.28 -1.09
C GLU A 139 8.05 15.22 -2.63
N PRO A 140 7.04 14.56 -3.22
CA PRO A 140 6.90 14.49 -4.66
C PRO A 140 6.61 15.87 -5.26
N GLU A 141 6.96 16.07 -6.53
CA GLU A 141 6.65 17.30 -7.26
C GLU A 141 5.13 17.49 -7.44
N LEU A 142 4.38 16.38 -7.53
CA LEU A 142 2.93 16.29 -7.58
C LEU A 142 2.39 15.60 -6.32
N ILE A 143 1.77 16.37 -5.43
CA ILE A 143 1.28 15.91 -4.12
C ILE A 143 -0.21 15.55 -4.24
N SER A 144 -0.60 14.35 -3.83
CA SER A 144 -1.98 13.90 -3.89
C SER A 144 -2.91 14.77 -3.03
N ALA A 145 -4.04 15.19 -3.59
CA ALA A 145 -5.02 16.04 -2.92
C ALA A 145 -6.45 15.72 -3.37
N PHE A 146 -7.42 16.21 -2.61
CA PHE A 146 -8.83 16.22 -2.99
C PHE A 146 -9.24 17.66 -3.29
N GLY A 147 -9.78 17.90 -4.47
CA GLY A 147 -10.33 19.20 -4.86
C GLY A 147 -11.54 19.59 -4.03
N VAL A 148 -11.98 20.84 -4.23
CA VAL A 148 -13.15 21.41 -3.52
C VAL A 148 -14.46 20.63 -3.74
N ASP A 149 -14.53 19.88 -4.84
CA ASP A 149 -15.65 19.02 -5.23
C ASP A 149 -15.46 17.54 -4.81
N GLY A 150 -14.37 17.21 -4.11
CA GLY A 150 -13.99 15.85 -3.75
C GLY A 150 -13.28 15.06 -4.85
N THR A 151 -13.00 15.67 -6.01
CA THR A 151 -12.23 15.04 -7.09
C THR A 151 -10.81 14.75 -6.60
N LYS A 152 -10.35 13.51 -6.73
CA LYS A 152 -8.97 13.14 -6.40
C LYS A 152 -8.04 13.57 -7.54
N GLY A 153 -6.95 14.24 -7.19
CA GLY A 153 -5.92 14.67 -8.15
C GLY A 153 -4.60 14.96 -7.45
N TYR A 154 -3.80 15.83 -8.07
CA TYR A 154 -2.50 16.24 -7.57
C TYR A 154 -2.33 17.75 -7.61
N VAL A 155 -1.67 18.32 -6.61
CA VAL A 155 -1.25 19.72 -6.61
C VAL A 155 0.26 19.80 -6.80
N MET A 156 0.74 20.80 -7.53
CA MET A 156 2.18 21.01 -7.66
C MET A 156 2.75 21.54 -6.35
N LYS A 157 3.85 20.95 -5.87
CA LYS A 157 4.52 21.39 -4.64
C LYS A 157 4.85 22.88 -4.66
N LYS A 158 5.36 23.40 -5.78
CA LYS A 158 5.65 24.84 -5.95
C LYS A 158 4.42 25.75 -5.77
N ASP A 159 3.23 25.27 -6.16
CA ASP A 159 1.99 26.05 -6.05
C ASP A 159 1.47 26.00 -4.60
N LEU A 160 1.70 24.89 -3.91
CA LEU A 160 1.41 24.68 -2.50
C LEU A 160 2.32 25.52 -1.58
N ASP A 161 3.63 25.55 -1.87
CA ASP A 161 4.61 26.35 -1.14
C ASP A 161 4.40 27.86 -1.39
N GLY A 162 4.03 28.21 -2.63
CA GLY A 162 3.84 29.59 -3.04
C GLY A 162 5.16 30.37 -3.13
N GLU A 163 5.06 31.68 -3.32
CA GLU A 163 6.24 32.55 -3.37
C GLU A 163 6.82 32.77 -1.97
N GLN A 164 8.12 32.47 -1.81
CA GLN A 164 8.83 32.78 -0.57
C GLN A 164 9.12 34.28 -0.47
N PRO A 165 8.74 34.95 0.63
CA PRO A 165 9.00 36.37 0.81
C PRO A 165 10.50 36.64 0.96
N LYS A 166 11.00 37.69 0.32
CA LYS A 166 12.42 38.09 0.31
C LYS A 166 12.74 39.16 1.35
N SER A 167 11.74 39.66 2.07
CA SER A 167 11.89 40.66 3.12
C SER A 167 10.79 40.55 4.19
N PRO A 168 11.02 41.05 5.42
CA PRO A 168 9.97 41.09 6.45
C PRO A 168 8.69 41.82 6.00
N LYS A 169 8.83 42.88 5.21
CA LYS A 169 7.68 43.63 4.67
C LYS A 169 6.87 42.78 3.69
N GLU A 170 7.54 42.04 2.83
CA GLU A 170 6.90 41.12 1.87
C GLU A 170 6.27 39.92 2.57
N ALA A 171 6.86 39.45 3.67
CA ALA A 171 6.28 38.40 4.50
C ALA A 171 4.94 38.84 5.10
N LEU A 172 4.86 40.05 5.68
CA LEU A 172 3.61 40.61 6.18
C LEU A 172 2.55 40.76 5.08
N ALA A 173 2.94 41.30 3.92
CA ALA A 173 2.04 41.45 2.79
C ALA A 173 1.53 40.08 2.26
N SER A 174 2.38 39.05 2.28
CA SER A 174 2.01 37.70 1.86
C SER A 174 1.09 37.02 2.87
N MET A 175 1.30 37.23 4.17
CA MET A 175 0.40 36.76 5.23
C MET A 175 -0.98 37.40 5.13
N GLU A 176 -1.05 38.70 4.85
CA GLU A 176 -2.33 39.40 4.65
C GLU A 176 -3.05 38.92 3.38
N ARG A 177 -2.32 38.77 2.26
CA ARG A 177 -2.89 38.32 0.99
C ARG A 177 -3.45 36.90 1.08
N ASN A 178 -2.77 36.01 1.80
CA ASN A 178 -3.16 34.60 1.93
C ASN A 178 -4.05 34.34 3.16
N LYS A 179 -4.53 35.38 3.84
CA LYS A 179 -5.30 35.27 5.08
C LYS A 179 -6.59 34.46 4.90
N GLU A 180 -7.24 34.62 3.76
CA GLU A 180 -8.48 33.90 3.39
C GLU A 180 -8.20 32.58 2.67
N GLY A 181 -6.93 32.16 2.59
CA GLY A 181 -6.51 31.06 1.73
C GLY A 181 -6.38 31.48 0.27
N ARG A 182 -6.07 30.51 -0.59
CA ARG A 182 -5.94 30.70 -2.03
C ARG A 182 -6.31 29.43 -2.78
N ASP A 183 -6.83 29.61 -3.97
CA ASP A 183 -7.11 28.50 -4.88
C ASP A 183 -5.88 28.21 -5.75
N ILE A 184 -5.53 26.93 -5.85
CA ILE A 184 -4.50 26.43 -6.76
C ILE A 184 -5.08 25.35 -7.68
N PRO A 185 -4.51 25.14 -8.87
CA PRO A 185 -5.02 24.12 -9.79
C PRO A 185 -4.84 22.71 -9.22
N LEU A 186 -5.84 21.86 -9.42
CA LEU A 186 -5.75 20.42 -9.22
C LEU A 186 -5.48 19.76 -10.58
N TYR A 187 -4.40 19.00 -10.68
CA TYR A 187 -3.95 18.34 -11.89
C TYR A 187 -4.22 16.84 -11.87
N ASP A 188 -4.30 16.24 -13.06
CA ASP A 188 -4.14 14.80 -13.25
C ASP A 188 -2.68 14.38 -13.00
N VAL A 189 -2.40 13.08 -12.99
CA VAL A 189 -1.08 12.47 -12.77
C VAL A 189 -0.03 12.92 -13.81
N ASP A 190 -0.47 13.36 -14.99
CA ASP A 190 0.41 13.92 -16.02
C ASP A 190 1.05 15.27 -15.63
N GLY A 191 0.56 15.92 -14.57
CA GLY A 191 1.08 17.21 -14.08
C GLY A 191 0.83 18.38 -15.03
N LYS A 192 -0.07 18.24 -16.01
CA LYS A 192 -0.40 19.24 -17.04
C LYS A 192 -1.89 19.47 -17.17
N THR A 193 -2.68 18.41 -17.15
CA THR A 193 -4.13 18.47 -17.32
C THR A 193 -4.75 18.96 -16.02
N VAL A 194 -5.39 20.14 -16.06
CA VAL A 194 -6.13 20.67 -14.92
C VAL A 194 -7.51 20.00 -14.87
N ILE A 195 -7.81 19.35 -13.75
CA ILE A 195 -9.04 18.59 -13.51
C ILE A 195 -9.91 19.18 -12.39
N GLY A 196 -9.44 20.24 -11.72
CA GLY A 196 -10.22 20.91 -10.68
C GLY A 196 -9.43 22.01 -9.97
N VAL A 197 -9.90 22.33 -8.77
CA VAL A 197 -9.32 23.36 -7.90
C VAL A 197 -9.12 22.80 -6.50
N PHE A 198 -7.98 23.11 -5.89
CA PHE A 198 -7.66 22.83 -4.50
C PHE A 198 -7.56 24.15 -3.72
N HIS A 199 -8.21 24.22 -2.55
CA HIS A 199 -8.17 25.40 -1.69
C HIS A 199 -7.10 25.23 -0.59
N VAL A 200 -6.15 26.16 -0.53
CA VAL A 200 -5.03 26.16 0.43
C VAL A 200 -5.25 27.22 1.49
N GLY A 201 -5.28 26.83 2.77
CA GLY A 201 -5.49 27.78 3.87
C GLY A 201 -6.94 28.27 3.92
N GLY A 202 -7.20 29.39 4.61
CA GLY A 202 -8.57 29.83 4.87
C GLY A 202 -9.31 28.92 5.85
N LYS A 203 -10.43 29.37 6.41
CA LYS A 203 -11.22 28.62 7.38
C LYS A 203 -12.69 28.71 7.03
#